data_AF-W7YIA4-F1
#
_entry.id   AF-W7YIA4-F1
#
_cell.length_a   1.000
_cell.length_b   1.000
_cell.length_c   1.000
_cell.angle_alpha   90.00
_cell.angle_beta   90.00
_cell.angle_gamma   90.00
#
_symmetry.space_group_name_H-M   'P 1'
#
loop_
_entity.id
_entity.type
_entity.pdbx_description
1 polymer ?
#
loop_
_entity_poly.entity_id
_entity_poly.type
_entity_poly.pdbx_seq_one_letter_code
_entity_poly.pdbx_strand_id
1 'polypeptide(L)' 'MIYGDRDTVQRSENLTKFVPNAEVVNLDCGHWIQQEKPEETNQAILRWLEEQNDAE' A
#
# COMPACT_ATOMS: atom_id res chain seq x y z
N MET A 1 -3.14 2.03 0.55
CA MET A 1 -2.03 2.95 0.22
C MET A 1 -0.73 2.21 0.47
N ILE A 2 0.14 2.13 -0.53
CA ILE A 2 1.43 1.46 -0.42
C ILE A 2 2.50 2.55 -0.32
N TYR A 3 3.31 2.53 0.74
CA TYR A 3 4.43 3.45 0.95
C TYR A 3 5.76 2.72 0.79
N GLY A 4 6.75 3.41 0.22
CA GLY A 4 8.15 3.01 0.28
C GLY A 4 8.78 3.56 1.56
N ASP A 5 9.43 2.72 2.36
CA ASP A 5 10.05 3.14 3.62
C ASP A 5 11.20 4.15 3.44
N ARG A 6 11.76 4.22 2.24
CA ARG A 6 12.84 5.13 1.85
C ARG A 6 12.35 6.26 0.94
N ASP A 7 11.04 6.38 0.75
CA ASP A 7 10.45 7.49 0.01
C ASP A 7 10.72 8.82 0.72
N THR A 8 11.10 9.84 -0.04
CA THR A 8 11.33 11.19 0.48
C THR A 8 10.02 11.94 0.69
N VAL A 9 8.94 11.49 0.05
CA VAL A 9 7.58 11.99 0.28
C VAL A 9 7.07 11.44 1.61
N GLN A 10 6.69 12.34 2.51
CA GLN A 10 6.21 11.96 3.83
C GLN A 10 4.88 11.20 3.76
N ARG A 11 4.80 10.11 4.54
CA ARG A 11 3.54 9.38 4.77
C ARG A 11 2.50 10.25 5.46
N SER A 12 1.23 10.02 5.14
CA SER A 12 0.11 10.63 5.87
C SER A 12 -0.30 9.73 7.03
N GLU A 13 0.08 10.09 8.26
CA GLU A 13 -0.19 9.26 9.45
C GLU A 13 -1.69 9.13 9.77
N ASN A 14 -2.51 10.08 9.31
CA ASN A 14 -3.95 10.12 9.58
C ASN A 14 -4.79 9.73 8.36
N LEU A 15 -4.21 9.11 7.32
CA LEU A 15 -4.92 8.79 6.08
C LEU A 15 -6.22 8.02 6.32
N THR A 16 -6.17 6.96 7.14
CA THR A 16 -7.31 6.08 7.41
C THR A 16 -8.41 6.74 8.24
N LYS A 17 -8.12 7.86 8.92
CA LYS A 17 -9.16 8.68 9.58
C LYS A 17 -10.12 9.32 8.57
N PHE A 18 -9.63 9.64 7.38
CA PHE A 18 -10.40 10.30 6.32
C PHE A 18 -10.87 9.32 5.23
N VAL A 19 -10.21 8.17 5.10
CA VAL A 19 -10.56 7.10 4.17
C VAL A 19 -10.65 5.78 4.95
N PRO A 20 -11.79 5.48 5.60
CA PRO A 20 -11.89 4.43 6.62
C PRO A 20 -11.72 3.00 6.10
N ASN A 21 -11.94 2.76 4.81
CA ASN A 21 -11.79 1.44 4.18
C ASN A 21 -10.41 1.25 3.53
N ALA A 22 -9.50 2.21 3.68
CA ALA A 22 -8.15 2.09 3.14
C ALA A 22 -7.24 1.34 4.12
N GLU A 23 -6.46 0.39 3.59
CA GLU A 23 -5.33 -0.23 4.31
C GLU A 23 -4.02 0.52 4.00
N VAL A 24 -3.05 0.44 4.90
CA VAL A 24 -1.69 0.96 4.69
C VAL A 24 -0.70 -0.21 4.68
N VAL A 25 0.12 -0.28 3.62
CA VAL A 25 1.18 -1.28 3.46
C VAL A 25 2.51 -0.56 3.26
N ASN A 26 3.57 -1.09 3.85
CA ASN A 26 4.93 -0.55 3.77
C ASN A 26 5.86 -1.56 3.09
N LEU A 27 6.64 -1.09 2.13
CA LEU A 27 7.65 -1.88 1.43
C LEU A 27 9.03 -1.22 1.59
N ASP A 28 10.07 -2.04 1.79
CA ASP A 28 11.46 -1.56 1.90
C ASP A 28 12.02 -1.18 0.51
N CYS A 29 11.55 -0.06 -0.03
CA CYS A 29 11.96 0.54 -1.29
C CYS A 29 11.83 2.08 -1.28
N GLY A 30 12.32 2.71 -2.36
CA GLY A 30 12.20 4.14 -2.58
C GLY A 30 10.84 4.55 -3.16
N HIS A 31 10.85 5.68 -3.87
CA HIS A 31 9.63 6.29 -4.40
C HIS A 31 9.00 5.50 -5.57
N TRP A 32 9.80 4.70 -6.29
CA TRP A 32 9.36 4.02 -7.51
C TRP A 32 8.93 2.59 -7.18
N ILE A 33 7.96 2.49 -6.27
CA ILE A 33 7.60 1.25 -5.57
C ILE A 33 7.31 0.10 -6.55
N GLN A 34 6.55 0.36 -7.62
CA GLN A 34 6.19 -0.66 -8.61
C GLN A 34 7.39 -1.15 -9.43
N GLN A 35 8.40 -0.31 -9.65
CA GLN A 35 9.62 -0.66 -10.39
C GLN A 35 10.65 -1.35 -9.50
N GLU A 36 10.76 -0.92 -8.24
CA GLU A 36 11.71 -1.48 -7.28
C GLU A 36 11.23 -2.82 -6.70
N LYS A 37 9.92 -2.95 -6.48
CA LYS A 37 9.26 -4.07 -5.80
C LYS A 37 7.98 -4.54 -6.53
N PRO A 38 8.07 -4.96 -7.81
CA PRO A 38 6.90 -5.30 -8.60
C PRO A 38 6.11 -6.48 -8.02
N GLU A 39 6.79 -7.55 -7.58
CA GLU A 39 6.12 -8.73 -7.03
C GLU A 39 5.40 -8.41 -5.72
N GLU A 40 6.06 -7.78 -4.76
CA GLU A 40 5.45 -7.44 -3.46
C GLU A 40 4.29 -6.45 -3.62
N THR A 41 4.43 -5.49 -4.55
CA THR A 41 3.34 -4.55 -4.86
C THR A 41 2.13 -5.28 -5.43
N ASN A 42 2.35 -6.19 -6.38
CA ASN A 42 1.26 -6.98 -6.96
C ASN A 42 0.58 -7.87 -5.92
N GLN A 43 1.36 -8.51 -5.04
CA GLN A 43 0.81 -9.34 -3.96
C GLN A 43 -0.03 -8.51 -2.98
N ALA A 44 0.41 -7.30 -2.62
CA ALA A 44 -0.38 -6.41 -1.75
C ALA A 44 -1.72 -6.03 -2.39
N ILE A 45 -1.73 -5.74 -3.69
CA ILE A 45 -2.96 -5.40 -4.43
C ILE A 45 -3.90 -6.60 -4.53
N LEU A 46 -3.38 -7.78 -4.91
CA LEU A 46 -4.18 -8.99 -5.07
C LEU A 46 -4.82 -9.40 -3.75
N ARG A 47 -4.05 -9.42 -2.66
CA ARG A 47 -4.58 -9.71 -1.33
C ARG A 47 -5.69 -8.74 -0.93
N TRP A 48 -5.50 -7.44 -1.16
CA TRP A 48 -6.53 -6.45 -0.86
C TRP A 48 -7.82 -6.71 -1.66
N LEU A 49 -7.70 -7.03 -2.95
CA LEU A 49 -8.85 -7.35 -3.80
C LEU A 49 -9.59 -8.62 -3.36
N GLU A 50 -8.86 -9.68 -3.00
CA GLU A 50 -9.44 -10.91 -2.46
C GLU A 50 -10.23 -10.62 -1.17
N GLU A 51 -9.65 -9.86 -0.24
CA GLU A 51 -10.31 -9.48 1.01
C GLU A 51 -11.58 -8.63 0.77
N GLN A 52 -11.62 -7.79 -0.27
CA GLN A 52 -12.83 -7.04 -0.62
C GLN A 52 -13.90 -7.93 -1.28
N ASN A 53 -13.48 -8.92 -2.06
CA ASN A 53 -14.40 -9.83 -2.75
C ASN A 53 -15.03 -10.85 -1.79
N ASP A 54 -14.30 -11.26 -0.74
CA ASP A 54 -14.79 -12.16 0.30
C ASP A 54 -15.65 -11.43 1.38
N ALA A 55 -15.69 -10.09 1.34
CA ALA A 55 -16.49 -9.26 2.24
C ALA A 55 -17.93 -9.00 1.73
N GLU A 56 -18.30 -9.52 0.55
CA GLU A 56 -19.68 -9.56 0.02
C GLU A 56 -20.47 -10.79 0.54
#